data_AF-A0A7C2V2A2-F1
#
_entry.id   AF-A0A7C2V2A2-F1
#
_cell.length_a   1.000
_cell.length_b   1.000
_cell.length_c   1.000
_cell.angle_alpha   90.00
_cell.angle_beta   90.00
_cell.angle_gamma   90.00
#
_symmetry.space_group_name_H-M   'P 1'
#
loop_
_entity.id
_entity.type
_entity.pdbx_description
1 polymer ?
#
loop_
_entity_poly.entity_id
_entity_poly.type
_entity_poly.pdbx_seq_one_letter_code
_entity_poly.pdbx_strand_id
1 'polypeptide(L)' 'MATVKVTLSPQQFRSKVWVDWCPGCGNFGILAAESQAFAELGLDPKRVVVVSGIGCS' A
#
# COMPACT_ATOMS: atom_id res chain seq x y z
N MET A 1 10.93 13.22 -22.37
CA MET A 1 9.56 13.13 -21.80
C MET A 1 9.72 13.23 -20.29
N ALA A 2 9.34 14.36 -19.70
CA ALA A 2 9.48 14.56 -18.27
C ALA A 2 8.51 13.65 -17.51
N THR A 3 9.04 12.70 -16.74
CA THR A 3 8.23 11.90 -15.81
C THR A 3 7.81 12.81 -14.66
N VAL A 4 6.58 13.29 -14.70
CA VAL A 4 5.97 14.00 -13.57
C VAL A 4 5.95 13.03 -12.39
N LYS A 5 6.82 13.25 -11.41
CA LYS A 5 6.83 12.50 -10.16
C LYS A 5 5.65 13.02 -9.33
N VAL A 6 4.49 12.38 -9.48
CA VAL A 6 3.32 12.71 -8.67
C VAL A 6 3.65 12.26 -7.25
N THR A 7 3.80 13.20 -6.33
CA THR A 7 3.91 12.89 -4.90
C THR A 7 2.54 12.41 -4.44
N LEU A 8 2.35 11.10 -4.42
CA LEU A 8 1.12 10.45 -3.97
C LEU A 8 1.15 10.29 -2.45
N SER A 9 -0.01 10.40 -1.81
CA SER A 9 -0.09 10.11 -0.38
C SER A 9 -0.20 8.59 -0.15
N PRO A 10 0.39 8.03 0.92
CA PRO A 10 0.30 6.59 1.22
C PRO A 10 -1.16 6.10 1.30
N GLN A 11 -2.09 6.98 1.70
CA GLN A 11 -3.51 6.67 1.80
C GLN A 11 -4.14 6.31 0.44
N GLN A 12 -3.56 6.73 -0.68
CA GLN A 12 -4.06 6.40 -2.02
C GLN A 12 -3.86 4.93 -2.39
N PHE A 13 -2.97 4.22 -1.70
CA PHE A 13 -2.74 2.79 -1.88
C PHE A 13 -3.59 1.92 -0.95
N ARG A 14 -4.39 2.52 -0.05
CA ARG A 14 -5.24 1.76 0.88
C ARG A 14 -6.60 1.43 0.29
N SER A 15 -7.08 0.23 0.58
CA SER A 15 -8.44 -0.18 0.24
C SER A 15 -9.48 0.48 1.17
N LYS A 16 -10.74 0.49 0.73
CA LYS A 16 -11.89 0.91 1.56
C LYS A 16 -12.45 -0.23 2.41
N VAL A 17 -11.82 -1.41 2.35
CA VAL A 17 -12.27 -2.60 3.07
C VAL A 17 -11.82 -2.49 4.52
N TRP A 18 -12.68 -2.89 5.45
CA TRP A 18 -12.32 -2.98 6.85
C TRP A 18 -11.20 -4.00 7.07
N VAL A 19 -10.20 -3.65 7.87
CA VAL A 19 -9.09 -4.55 8.20
C VAL A 19 -9.47 -5.34 9.45
N ASP A 20 -9.62 -6.64 9.30
CA ASP A 20 -10.10 -7.59 10.32
C ASP A 20 -8.98 -8.27 11.12
N TRP A 21 -7.75 -7.78 11.01
CA TRP A 21 -6.62 -8.27 11.81
C TRP A 21 -6.75 -7.93 13.29
N CYS A 22 -6.21 -8.82 14.13
CA CYS A 22 -6.21 -8.65 15.58
C CYS A 22 -5.55 -7.33 16.03
N PRO A 23 -6.00 -6.70 17.13
CA PRO A 23 -5.33 -5.54 17.70
C PRO A 23 -3.86 -5.84 18.00
N GLY A 24 -2.94 -5.00 17.52
CA GLY A 24 -1.50 -5.20 17.65
C GLY A 24 -0.88 -6.16 16.63
N CYS A 25 -1.62 -6.64 15.63
CA CYS A 25 -1.07 -7.45 14.55
C CYS A 25 0.04 -6.69 13.79
N GLY A 26 1.18 -7.35 13.55
CA GLY A 26 2.30 -6.77 12.79
C GLY A 26 1.96 -6.41 11.33
N ASN A 27 0.92 -7.02 10.75
CA ASN A 27 0.50 -6.77 9.37
C ASN A 27 0.05 -5.30 9.15
N PHE A 28 -0.44 -4.63 10.19
CA PHE A 28 -0.70 -3.18 10.13
C PHE A 28 0.57 -2.38 9.83
N GLY A 29 1.70 -2.79 10.41
CA GLY A 29 3.01 -2.18 10.17
C GLY A 29 3.50 -2.45 8.76
N ILE A 30 3.36 -3.69 8.27
CA ILE A 30 3.73 -4.07 6.91
C ILE A 30 2.92 -3.27 5.88
N LEU A 31 1.59 -3.23 6.02
CA LEU A 31 0.70 -2.46 5.13
C LEU A 31 1.04 -0.97 5.11
N ALA A 32 1.39 -0.40 6.28
CA ALA A 32 1.81 1.00 6.38
C ALA A 32 3.14 1.26 5.65
N ALA A 33 4.14 0.39 5.85
CA ALA A 33 5.44 0.49 5.21
C ALA A 33 5.34 0.29 3.69
N GLU A 34 4.55 -0.68 3.23
CA GLU A 34 4.33 -0.94 1.80
C GLU A 34 3.68 0.27 1.10
N SER A 35 2.59 0.81 1.69
CA SER A 35 1.91 2.00 1.16
C SER A 35 2.84 3.23 1.12
N GLN A 36 3.70 3.38 2.14
CA GLN A 36 4.70 4.45 2.21
C GLN A 36 5.76 4.30 1.11
N ALA A 37 6.27 3.07 0.91
CA ALA A 37 7.26 2.79 -0.13
C ALA A 37 6.72 3.10 -1.53
N PHE A 38 5.47 2.73 -1.83
CA PHE A 38 4.86 3.05 -3.12
C PHE A 38 4.72 4.56 -3.36
N ALA A 39 4.37 5.31 -2.33
CA ALA A 39 4.30 6.77 -2.37
C ALA A 39 5.68 7.42 -2.61
N GLU A 40 6.72 6.98 -1.90
CA GLU A 40 8.08 7.50 -2.04
C GLU A 40 8.69 7.21 -3.41
N LEU A 41 8.37 6.03 -3.96
CA LEU A 41 8.75 5.64 -5.32
C LEU A 41 7.93 6.36 -6.41
N GLY A 42 6.82 7.01 -6.05
CA GLY A 42 5.94 7.71 -6.99
C GLY A 42 5.24 6.76 -7.97
N LEU A 43 4.87 5.56 -7.51
CA LEU A 43 4.22 4.56 -8.35
C LEU A 43 2.76 4.95 -8.64
N ASP A 44 2.31 4.76 -9.88
CA ASP A 44 0.88 4.91 -10.20
C ASP A 44 0.11 3.71 -9.62
N PRO A 45 -0.86 3.90 -8.70
CA PRO A 45 -1.62 2.81 -8.09
C PRO A 45 -2.34 1.93 -9.11
N LYS A 46 -2.68 2.47 -10.29
CA LYS A 46 -3.32 1.72 -11.37
C LYS A 46 -2.38 0.76 -12.10
N ARG A 47 -1.07 0.89 -11.87
CA ARG A 47 -0.01 0.06 -12.47
C ARG A 47 0.72 -0.80 -11.43
N VAL A 48 0.26 -0.80 -10.18
CA VAL A 48 0.77 -1.66 -9.11
C VAL A 48 -0.18 -2.85 -8.94
N VAL A 49 0.38 -4.05 -8.86
CA VAL A 49 -0.36 -5.28 -8.58
C VAL A 49 0.25 -5.94 -7.37
N VAL A 50 -0.54 -6.12 -6.31
CA VAL A 50 -0.18 -6.87 -5.11
C VAL A 50 -0.85 -8.24 -5.19
N VAL A 51 -0.08 -9.31 -5.04
CA VAL A 51 -0.57 -10.70 -5.11
C VAL A 51 -0.18 -11.41 -3.82
N SER A 52 -1.15 -12.01 -3.14
CA SER A 52 -0.95 -12.75 -1.90
C SER A 52 -1.37 -14.23 -2.03
N GLY A 53 -0.96 -15.04 -1.05
CA GLY A 53 -1.42 -16.42 -0.89
C GLY A 53 -2.69 -16.50 -0.04
N ILE A 54 -2.87 -17.63 0.67
CA ILE A 54 -3.96 -17.80 1.65
C ILE A 54 -3.40 -17.66 3.06
N GLY A 55 -3.96 -16.75 3.85
CA GLY A 55 -3.60 -16.53 5.24
C GLY A 55 -4.07 -15.16 5.74
N CYS A 56 -3.73 -14.83 6.99
CA CYS A 56 -3.97 -13.49 7.52
C CYS A 56 -3.00 -12.43 6.97
N SER A 57 -1.97 -12.85 6.24
CA SER A 57 -1.07 -11.96 5.49
C SER A 57 -1.77 -11.34 4.29
#